data_AF-A0A7C2PUY9-F1
#
_entry.id   AF-A0A7C2PUY9-F1
#
_cell.length_a   1.000
_cell.length_b   1.000
_cell.length_c   1.000
_cell.angle_alpha   90.00
_cell.angle_beta   90.00
_cell.angle_gamma   90.00
#
_symmetry.space_group_name_H-M   'P 1'
#
loop_
_entity.id
_entity.type
_entity.pdbx_description
1 polymer ?
#
loop_
_entity_poly.entity_id
_entity_poly.type
_entity_poly.pdbx_seq_one_letter_code
_entity_poly.pdbx_strand_id
1 'polypeptide(L)'
;MTSIFEITGWSHVASFFVWTLAVCAIAKALFGSLPAAELQYRLSLRDAPRRQRMNRLSWEINNRAKWDEHVARRSPHAAPVRLTDEEIEARRGELQDLARTSLPWRALHYLLGCWACQTFWTAAAVFAATRGVADLAGCFFSVAACSGGRRFSFARDRLRAQ
;
A
#
# COMPACT_ATOMS: atom_id res chain seq x y z
N MET A 1 -4.37 -26.10 -16.69
CA MET A 1 -3.70 -24.78 -16.74
C MET A 1 -2.19 -24.99 -16.80
N THR A 2 -1.57 -24.75 -17.95
CA THR A 2 -0.15 -25.03 -18.13
C THR A 2 0.72 -24.09 -17.31
N SER A 3 1.73 -24.66 -16.66
CA SER A 3 2.75 -23.87 -15.96
C SER A 3 3.53 -23.05 -17.00
N ILE A 4 4.13 -21.94 -16.57
CA ILE A 4 4.97 -21.09 -17.44
C ILE A 4 6.11 -21.88 -18.11
N PHE A 5 6.48 -23.05 -17.57
CA PHE A 5 7.55 -23.90 -18.05
C PHE A 5 7.13 -24.90 -19.14
N GLU A 6 5.84 -24.99 -19.49
CA GLU A 6 5.30 -25.89 -20.54
C GLU A 6 4.73 -25.11 -21.74
N ILE A 7 5.19 -23.88 -21.99
CA ILE A 7 4.72 -23.09 -23.14
C ILE A 7 5.43 -23.59 -24.40
N THR A 8 4.86 -24.60 -25.05
CA THR A 8 5.38 -25.17 -26.31
C THR A 8 4.60 -24.71 -27.55
N GLY A 9 3.49 -23.96 -27.39
CA GLY A 9 2.64 -23.54 -28.51
C GLY A 9 1.71 -22.34 -28.23
N TRP A 10 1.15 -21.76 -29.30
CA TRP A 10 0.27 -20.57 -29.27
C TRP A 10 -1.01 -20.75 -28.43
N SER A 11 -1.49 -21.99 -28.30
CA SER A 11 -2.63 -22.34 -27.43
C SER A 11 -2.33 -22.09 -25.95
N HIS A 12 -1.10 -22.37 -25.50
CA HIS A 12 -0.66 -22.11 -24.12
C HIS A 12 -0.59 -20.62 -23.84
N VAL A 13 -0.09 -19.84 -24.80
CA VAL A 13 -0.05 -18.37 -24.73
C VAL A 13 -1.48 -17.80 -24.61
N ALA A 14 -2.40 -18.24 -25.46
CA ALA A 14 -3.81 -17.80 -25.40
C ALA A 14 -4.46 -18.14 -24.04
N SER A 15 -4.22 -19.34 -23.52
CA SER A 15 -4.75 -19.75 -22.21
C SER A 15 -4.22 -18.90 -21.05
N PHE A 16 -2.94 -18.49 -21.10
CA PHE A 16 -2.33 -17.61 -20.11
C PHE A 16 -2.90 -16.19 -20.17
N PHE A 17 -3.15 -15.67 -21.38
CA PHE A 17 -3.80 -14.36 -21.55
C PHE A 17 -5.23 -14.36 -21.00
N VAL A 18 -6.04 -15.37 -21.32
CA VAL A 18 -7.41 -15.49 -20.80
C VAL A 18 -7.41 -15.58 -19.28
N TRP A 19 -6.51 -16.36 -18.69
CA TRP A 19 -6.36 -16.45 -17.25
C TRP A 19 -5.98 -15.11 -16.61
N THR A 20 -5.00 -14.39 -17.19
CA THR A 20 -4.58 -13.08 -16.70
C THR A 20 -5.73 -12.07 -16.75
N LEU A 21 -6.51 -12.06 -17.82
CA LEU A 21 -7.71 -11.21 -17.94
C LEU A 21 -8.76 -11.57 -16.90
N ALA A 22 -9.00 -12.86 -16.66
CA ALA A 22 -9.94 -13.33 -15.63
C ALA A 22 -9.50 -12.86 -14.23
N VAL A 23 -8.23 -13.01 -13.87
CA VAL A 23 -7.67 -12.51 -12.60
C VAL A 23 -7.83 -11.00 -12.49
N CYS A 24 -7.52 -10.25 -13.55
CA CYS A 24 -7.67 -8.80 -13.55
C CYS A 24 -9.13 -8.36 -13.39
N ALA A 25 -10.07 -9.07 -14.03
CA ALA A 25 -11.49 -8.82 -13.91
C ALA A 25 -11.99 -9.09 -12.48
N ILE A 26 -11.58 -10.20 -11.87
CA ILE A 26 -11.91 -10.54 -10.49
C ILE A 26 -11.33 -9.51 -9.52
N ALA A 27 -10.06 -9.13 -9.69
CA ALA A 27 -9.42 -8.12 -8.85
C ALA A 27 -10.18 -6.78 -8.95
N LYS A 28 -10.58 -6.37 -10.16
CA LYS A 28 -11.38 -5.16 -10.37
C LYS A 28 -12.77 -5.28 -9.75
N ALA A 29 -13.41 -6.44 -9.83
CA ALA A 29 -14.73 -6.67 -9.23
C ALA A 29 -14.67 -6.63 -7.70
N LEU A 30 -13.63 -7.20 -7.08
CA LEU A 30 -13.48 -7.21 -5.62
C LEU A 30 -13.07 -5.83 -5.09
N PHE A 31 -11.99 -5.26 -5.62
CA PHE A 31 -11.38 -4.03 -5.09
C PHE A 31 -11.92 -2.74 -5.69
N GLY A 32 -12.56 -2.80 -6.87
CA GLY A 32 -13.22 -1.66 -7.51
C GLY A 32 -14.71 -1.53 -7.16
N SER A 33 -15.23 -2.38 -6.29
CA SER A 33 -16.62 -2.33 -5.83
C SER A 33 -16.86 -1.14 -4.89
N LEU A 34 -18.08 -0.58 -4.91
CA LEU A 34 -18.52 0.45 -3.96
C LEU A 34 -18.26 0.09 -2.48
N PRO A 35 -18.51 -1.14 -2.00
CA PRO A 35 -18.19 -1.50 -0.61
C PRO A 35 -16.68 -1.50 -0.32
N ALA A 36 -15.83 -1.85 -1.30
CA ALA A 36 -14.39 -1.74 -1.12
C ALA A 36 -13.93 -0.28 -1.01
N ALA A 37 -14.53 0.62 -1.80
CA ALA A 37 -14.26 2.06 -1.71
C ALA A 37 -14.73 2.66 -0.36
N GLU A 38 -15.92 2.29 0.12
CA GLU A 38 -16.43 2.71 1.43
C GLU A 38 -15.55 2.18 2.58
N LEU A 39 -15.09 0.92 2.48
CA LEU A 39 -14.17 0.36 3.45
C LEU A 39 -12.85 1.15 3.46
N GLN A 40 -12.27 1.43 2.30
CA GLN A 40 -11.05 2.26 2.20
C GLN A 40 -11.25 3.65 2.82
N TYR A 41 -12.41 4.28 2.59
CA TYR A 41 -12.74 5.56 3.17
C TYR A 41 -12.80 5.51 4.70
N ARG A 42 -13.53 4.54 5.27
CA ARG A 42 -13.62 4.37 6.74
C ARG A 42 -12.27 4.07 7.37
N LEU A 43 -11.47 3.21 6.74
CA LEU A 43 -10.12 2.92 7.18
C LEU A 43 -9.27 4.20 7.19
N SER A 44 -9.35 5.02 6.13
CA SER A 44 -8.62 6.28 6.03
C SER A 44 -9.00 7.30 7.11
N LEU A 45 -10.28 7.36 7.50
CA LEU A 45 -10.75 8.22 8.59
C LEU A 45 -10.18 7.77 9.94
N ARG A 46 -10.12 6.46 10.18
CA ARG A 46 -9.55 5.91 11.41
C ARG A 46 -8.05 6.16 11.52
N ASP A 47 -7.37 6.33 10.39
CA ASP A 47 -5.93 6.57 10.33
C ASP A 47 -5.50 8.00 10.44
N ALA A 48 -6.33 8.91 9.96
CA ALA A 48 -6.04 10.33 9.92
C ALA A 48 -5.39 10.84 11.21
N PRO A 49 -5.94 10.58 12.42
CA PRO A 49 -5.33 11.07 13.67
C PRO A 49 -3.96 10.43 13.94
N ARG A 50 -3.78 9.15 13.59
CA ARG A 50 -2.53 8.42 13.82
C ARG A 50 -1.41 8.93 12.90
N ARG A 51 -1.73 9.18 11.62
CA ARG A 51 -0.81 9.78 10.64
C ARG A 51 -0.45 11.22 11.02
N GLN A 52 -1.43 12.01 11.47
CA GLN A 52 -1.18 13.37 11.98
C GLN A 52 -0.21 13.36 13.16
N ARG A 53 -0.39 12.44 14.14
CA ARG A 53 0.52 12.30 15.28
C ARG A 53 1.93 11.91 14.85
N MET A 54 2.07 10.94 13.94
CA MET A 54 3.39 10.55 13.40
C MET A 54 4.08 11.71 12.67
N ASN A 55 3.35 12.45 11.83
CA ASN A 55 3.90 13.61 11.13
C ASN A 55 4.32 14.72 12.08
N ARG A 56 3.51 14.97 13.14
CA ARG A 56 3.85 15.91 14.21
C ARG A 56 5.15 15.49 14.92
N LEU A 57 5.23 14.26 15.40
CA LEU A 57 6.43 13.74 16.09
C LEU A 57 7.67 13.80 15.19
N SER A 58 7.53 13.41 13.91
CA SER A 58 8.63 13.50 12.95
C SER A 58 9.10 14.94 12.73
N TRP A 59 8.18 15.91 12.73
CA TRP A 59 8.54 17.32 12.61
C TRP A 59 9.22 17.84 13.87
N GLU A 60 8.74 17.47 15.06
CA GLU A 60 9.33 17.87 16.35
C GLU A 60 10.78 17.38 16.47
N ILE A 61 11.04 16.13 16.07
CA ILE A 61 12.39 15.54 16.07
C ILE A 61 13.31 16.26 15.07
N ASN A 62 12.82 16.53 13.85
CA ASN A 62 13.64 17.16 12.81
C ASN A 62 13.97 18.63 13.10
N ASN A 63 13.03 19.37 13.69
CA ASN A 63 13.20 20.81 13.98
C ASN A 63 13.72 21.06 15.41
N ARG A 64 13.82 20.02 16.24
CA ARG A 64 14.17 20.10 17.67
C ARG A 64 13.34 21.16 18.42
N ALA A 65 12.09 21.34 18.00
CA ALA A 65 11.16 22.31 18.56
C ALA A 65 9.80 21.66 18.80
N LYS A 66 9.11 22.07 19.87
CA LYS A 66 7.76 21.61 20.19
C LYS A 66 6.79 22.04 19.08
N TRP A 67 5.86 21.17 18.70
CA TRP A 67 4.88 21.52 17.68
C TRP A 67 3.92 22.58 18.21
N ASP A 68 3.92 23.72 17.53
CA ASP A 68 2.89 24.74 17.59
C ASP A 68 2.46 25.02 16.15
N GLU A 69 1.16 25.15 15.91
CA GLU A 69 0.60 25.40 14.58
C GLU A 69 1.19 26.67 13.94
N HIS A 70 1.45 27.69 14.75
CA HIS A 70 2.04 28.94 14.31
C HIS A 70 3.54 28.80 13.98
N VAL A 71 4.27 28.01 14.78
CA VAL A 71 5.69 27.72 14.53
C VAL A 71 5.86 26.81 13.30
N ALA A 72 5.02 25.79 13.16
CA ALA A 72 5.03 24.86 12.03
C ALA A 72 4.76 25.56 10.69
N ARG A 73 3.91 26.60 10.69
CA ARG A 73 3.62 27.45 9.53
C ARG A 73 4.65 28.57 9.30
N ARG A 74 5.74 28.62 10.08
CA ARG A 74 6.76 29.69 10.05
C ARG A 74 6.16 31.09 10.22
N SER A 75 5.14 31.23 11.07
CA SER A 75 4.55 32.54 11.33
C SER A 75 5.58 33.47 12.01
N PRO A 76 5.59 34.77 11.68
CA PRO A 76 6.58 35.72 12.21
C PRO A 76 6.44 36.01 13.71
N HIS A 77 5.33 35.63 14.35
CA HIS A 77 5.05 35.92 15.76
C HIS A 77 5.33 34.76 16.72
N ALA A 78 5.74 33.59 16.22
CA ALA A 78 5.89 32.40 17.04
C ALA A 78 7.38 32.08 17.32
N ALA A 79 7.75 32.07 18.59
CA ALA A 79 9.09 31.65 19.01
C ALA A 79 9.16 30.12 19.17
N PRO A 80 10.16 29.44 18.57
CA PRO A 80 10.29 28.00 18.72
C PRO A 80 10.75 27.64 20.14
N VAL A 81 9.91 26.91 20.87
CA VAL A 81 10.32 26.28 22.14
C VAL A 81 11.16 25.06 21.81
N ARG A 82 12.46 25.11 22.14
CA ARG A 82 13.40 24.00 21.89
C ARG A 82 13.13 22.83 22.81
N LEU A 83 13.18 21.62 22.27
CA LEU A 83 13.16 20.38 23.05
C LEU A 83 14.55 20.08 23.60
N THR A 84 14.61 19.50 24.79
CA THR A 84 15.85 18.93 25.33
C THR A 84 16.19 17.61 24.63
N ASP A 85 17.46 17.17 24.72
CA ASP A 85 17.88 15.92 24.09
C ASP A 85 17.16 14.69 24.69
N GLU A 86 16.84 14.73 25.99
CA GLU A 86 16.02 13.69 26.66
C GLU A 86 14.59 13.63 26.09
N GLU A 87 13.96 14.79 25.85
CA GLU A 87 12.63 14.84 25.24
C GLU A 87 12.65 14.35 23.79
N ILE A 88 13.73 14.60 23.04
CA ILE A 88 13.89 14.11 21.67
C ILE A 88 13.95 12.58 21.65
N GLU A 89 14.71 11.97 22.56
CA GLU A 89 14.78 10.50 22.65
C GLU A 89 13.45 9.88 23.10
N ALA A 90 12.74 10.53 24.04
CA ALA A 90 11.40 10.10 24.41
C ALA A 90 10.43 10.13 23.22
N ARG A 91 10.48 11.19 22.40
CA ARG A 91 9.67 11.33 21.17
C ARG A 91 10.06 10.34 20.08
N ARG A 92 11.35 9.99 19.97
CA ARG A 92 11.85 8.93 19.09
C ARG A 92 11.31 7.57 19.50
N GLY A 93 11.33 7.24 20.79
CA GLY A 93 10.72 6.02 21.32
C GLY A 93 9.23 5.95 20.99
N GLU A 94 8.51 7.05 21.24
CA GLU A 94 7.08 7.17 20.94
C GLU A 94 6.78 6.99 19.44
N LEU A 95 7.61 7.57 18.56
CA LEU A 95 7.50 7.41 17.11
C LEU A 95 7.78 5.95 16.69
N GLN A 96 8.77 5.29 17.28
CA GLN A 96 9.10 3.89 16.99
C GLN A 96 7.95 2.95 17.41
N ASP A 97 7.33 3.18 18.55
CA ASP A 97 6.18 2.39 19.01
C ASP A 97 4.94 2.60 18.13
N LEU A 98 4.67 3.86 17.74
CA LEU A 98 3.64 4.18 16.76
C LEU A 98 3.93 3.54 15.40
N ALA A 99 5.20 3.52 14.96
CA ALA A 99 5.60 2.90 13.71
C ALA A 99 5.42 1.37 13.75
N ARG A 100 5.83 0.70 14.83
CA ARG A 100 5.67 -0.75 14.99
C ARG A 100 4.20 -1.16 14.99
N THR A 101 3.37 -0.43 15.71
CA THR A 101 1.92 -0.68 15.78
C THR A 101 1.17 -0.31 14.48
N SER A 102 1.84 0.36 13.52
CA SER A 102 1.30 0.72 12.21
C SER A 102 1.60 -0.30 11.10
N LEU A 103 2.41 -1.32 11.34
CA LEU A 103 2.76 -2.35 10.35
C LEU A 103 1.56 -3.10 9.73
N PRO A 104 0.62 -3.68 10.51
CA PRO A 104 -0.52 -4.38 9.93
C PRO A 104 -1.39 -3.44 9.10
N TRP A 105 -1.39 -2.18 9.52
CA TRP A 105 -2.17 -1.15 8.89
C TRP A 105 -1.56 -0.66 7.56
N ARG A 106 -0.24 -0.51 7.50
CA ARG A 106 0.49 -0.28 6.25
C ARG A 106 0.27 -1.45 5.28
N ALA A 107 0.35 -2.69 5.77
CA ALA A 107 0.09 -3.87 4.95
C ALA A 107 -1.33 -3.85 4.35
N LEU A 108 -2.33 -3.44 5.13
CA LEU A 108 -3.71 -3.29 4.67
C LEU A 108 -3.85 -2.20 3.58
N HIS A 109 -3.20 -1.04 3.76
CA HIS A 109 -3.15 0.00 2.71
C HIS A 109 -2.45 -0.47 1.44
N TYR A 110 -1.38 -1.27 1.54
CA TYR A 110 -0.74 -1.84 0.35
C TYR A 110 -1.65 -2.84 -0.36
N LEU A 111 -2.34 -3.69 0.40
CA LEU A 111 -3.27 -4.68 -0.15
C LEU A 111 -4.47 -4.01 -0.85
N LEU A 112 -5.01 -2.95 -0.27
CA LEU A 112 -6.18 -2.24 -0.80
C LEU A 112 -5.85 -1.12 -1.79
N GLY A 113 -4.66 -0.53 -1.74
CA GLY A 113 -4.30 0.64 -2.54
C GLY A 113 -3.36 0.37 -3.72
N CYS A 114 -2.67 -0.78 -3.74
CA CYS A 114 -1.75 -1.12 -4.82
C CYS A 114 -2.39 -2.12 -5.79
N TRP A 115 -2.65 -1.70 -7.02
CA TRP A 115 -3.21 -2.56 -8.08
C TRP A 115 -2.37 -3.83 -8.30
N ALA A 116 -1.04 -3.72 -8.29
CA ALA A 116 -0.16 -4.88 -8.43
C ALA A 116 -0.28 -5.85 -7.24
N CYS A 117 -0.48 -5.35 -6.02
CA CYS A 117 -0.72 -6.20 -4.85
C CYS A 117 -2.10 -6.87 -4.91
N GLN A 118 -3.12 -6.15 -5.37
CA GLN A 118 -4.47 -6.69 -5.55
C GLN A 118 -4.50 -7.83 -6.57
N THR A 119 -3.91 -7.63 -7.75
CA THR A 119 -3.82 -8.69 -8.77
C THR A 119 -2.94 -9.83 -8.29
N PHE A 120 -1.88 -9.53 -7.53
CA PHE A 120 -1.01 -10.54 -6.93
C PHE A 120 -1.80 -11.49 -6.03
N TRP A 121 -2.49 -10.94 -5.03
CA TRP A 121 -3.24 -11.75 -4.05
C TRP A 121 -4.46 -12.41 -4.67
N THR A 122 -5.11 -11.77 -5.64
CA THR A 122 -6.21 -12.39 -6.40
C THR A 122 -5.72 -13.60 -7.19
N ALA A 123 -4.60 -13.48 -7.90
CA ALA A 123 -4.01 -14.59 -8.63
C ALA A 123 -3.63 -15.74 -7.68
N ALA A 124 -3.00 -15.43 -6.55
CA ALA A 124 -2.63 -16.43 -5.55
C ALA A 124 -3.85 -17.14 -4.97
N ALA A 125 -4.94 -16.41 -4.68
CA ALA A 125 -6.19 -16.97 -4.18
C ALA A 125 -6.89 -17.87 -5.22
N VAL A 126 -6.97 -17.42 -6.49
CA VAL A 126 -7.54 -18.20 -7.59
C VAL A 126 -6.72 -19.47 -7.84
N PHE A 127 -5.39 -19.38 -7.76
CA PHE A 127 -4.50 -20.54 -7.92
C PHE A 127 -4.66 -21.53 -6.75
N ALA A 128 -4.68 -21.04 -5.50
CA ALA A 128 -4.90 -21.87 -4.32
C ALA A 128 -6.27 -22.58 -4.36
N ALA A 129 -7.32 -21.88 -4.80
CA ALA A 129 -8.67 -22.45 -4.94
C ALA A 129 -8.77 -23.51 -6.04
N THR A 130 -7.95 -23.40 -7.09
CA THR A 130 -8.02 -24.31 -8.26
C THR A 130 -7.05 -25.48 -8.19
N ARG A 131 -5.95 -25.40 -7.42
CA ARG A 131 -4.91 -26.44 -7.34
C ARG A 131 -4.59 -26.96 -5.94
N GLY A 132 -5.08 -26.33 -4.88
CA GLY A 132 -4.63 -26.62 -3.52
C GLY A 132 -3.21 -26.09 -3.25
N VAL A 133 -2.83 -26.00 -1.97
CA VAL A 133 -1.61 -25.32 -1.48
C VAL A 133 -0.30 -26.04 -1.85
N ALA A 134 -0.35 -27.09 -2.68
CA ALA A 134 0.77 -28.00 -2.90
C ALA A 134 1.88 -27.46 -3.83
N ASP A 135 1.62 -26.44 -4.66
CA ASP A 135 2.61 -25.86 -5.59
C ASP A 135 2.77 -24.34 -5.40
N LEU A 136 3.40 -23.96 -4.28
CA LEU A 136 3.70 -22.58 -3.92
C LEU A 136 4.66 -21.88 -4.90
N ALA A 137 5.58 -22.62 -5.51
CA ALA A 137 6.58 -22.07 -6.43
C ALA A 137 5.94 -21.64 -7.76
N GLY A 138 5.09 -22.49 -8.36
CA GLY A 138 4.30 -22.13 -9.53
C GLY A 138 3.39 -20.93 -9.28
N CYS A 139 2.84 -20.84 -8.07
CA CYS A 139 2.02 -19.72 -7.62
C CYS A 139 2.82 -18.39 -7.64
N PHE A 140 3.99 -18.33 -7.00
CA PHE A 140 4.81 -17.10 -6.97
C PHE A 140 5.23 -16.61 -8.37
N PHE A 141 5.62 -17.50 -9.27
CA PHE A 141 6.08 -17.10 -10.61
C PHE A 141 4.95 -16.66 -11.55
N SER A 142 3.80 -17.33 -11.53
CA SER A 142 2.61 -16.89 -12.27
C SER A 142 2.11 -15.53 -11.77
N VAL A 143 2.20 -15.29 -10.47
CA VAL A 143 1.77 -14.04 -9.88
C VAL A 143 2.77 -12.90 -10.15
N ALA A 144 4.08 -13.18 -10.12
CA ALA A 144 5.11 -12.21 -10.50
C ALA A 144 4.93 -11.72 -11.95
N ALA A 145 4.57 -12.63 -12.87
CA ALA A 145 4.28 -12.29 -14.26
C ALA A 145 3.07 -11.33 -14.41
N CYS A 146 2.05 -11.44 -13.57
CA CYS A 146 0.92 -10.50 -13.55
C CYS A 146 1.27 -9.12 -12.97
N SER A 147 2.30 -9.04 -12.12
CA SER A 147 2.73 -7.80 -11.45
C SER A 147 3.73 -6.96 -12.26
N GLY A 148 4.31 -7.51 -13.34
CA GLY A 148 5.43 -6.93 -14.08
C GLY A 148 5.13 -5.72 -14.99
N GLY A 149 3.89 -5.21 -15.02
CA GLY A 149 3.49 -4.24 -16.06
C GLY A 149 2.57 -3.12 -15.58
N ARG A 150 3.07 -2.20 -14.73
CA ARG A 150 2.63 -0.78 -14.69
C ARG A 150 3.41 0.05 -13.66
N ARG A 151 4.65 0.43 -14.00
CA ARG A 151 5.32 1.59 -13.35
C ARG A 151 4.97 2.94 -14.00
N PHE A 152 4.07 3.01 -15.00
CA PHE A 152 4.03 4.18 -15.89
C PHE A 152 2.72 4.97 -16.05
N SER A 153 1.63 4.69 -15.32
CA SER A 153 0.36 5.37 -15.63
C SER A 153 -0.47 5.92 -14.48
N PHE A 154 0.01 5.92 -13.23
CA PHE A 154 -0.76 6.53 -12.13
C PHE A 154 -0.25 7.93 -11.72
N ALA A 155 0.87 8.39 -12.30
CA ALA A 155 1.38 9.74 -12.09
C ALA A 155 0.68 10.81 -12.97
N ARG A 156 -0.11 10.40 -13.98
CA ARG A 156 -0.70 11.34 -14.96
C ARG A 156 -2.08 11.87 -14.59
N ASP A 157 -2.85 11.17 -13.76
CA ASP A 157 -4.23 11.57 -13.43
C ASP A 157 -4.34 12.53 -12.24
N ARG A 158 -3.24 12.79 -11.52
CA ARG A 158 -3.24 13.78 -10.41
C ARG A 158 -2.87 15.20 -10.82
N LEU A 159 -2.53 15.44 -12.10
CA LEU A 159 -2.15 16.75 -12.64
C LEU A 159 -3.22 17.39 -13.54
N ARG A 160 -4.41 16.79 -13.66
CA ARG A 160 -5.56 17.37 -14.40
C ARG A 160 -6.70 17.87 -13.50
N ALA A 161 -6.50 17.88 -12.19
CA ALA A 161 -7.48 18.35 -11.21
C ALA A 161 -6.95 19.55 -10.38
N GLN A 162 -6.13 20.40 -11.00
CA GLN A 162 -5.85 21.77 -10.54
C GLN A 162 -6.09 22.72 -11.70
#